data_AF-A0A849D7I9-F1
#
_entry.id   AF-A0A849D7I9-F1
#
_cell.length_a   1.000
_cell.length_b   1.000
_cell.length_c   1.000
_cell.angle_alpha   90.00
_cell.angle_beta   90.00
_cell.angle_gamma   90.00
#
_symmetry.space_group_name_H-M   'P 1'
#
loop_
_entity.id
_entity.type
_entity.pdbx_description
1 polymer ?
#
loop_
_entity_poly.entity_id
_entity_poly.type
_entity_poly.pdbx_seq_one_letter_code
_entity_poly.pdbx_strand_id
1 'polypeptide(L)'
;QVDREGETLFIPVKLKERQSLVVPKLGLEVKNLSEEDKKIYKIKKGVKIIGVPEGYREHDLKGKVIISVNREEVKNIQDANTLFSKLPRYRKSSFTTLDAKGERERIIFQ
;
A
#
# COMPACT_ATOMS: atom_id res chain seq x y z
N GLN A 1 -14.18 31.05 -19.41
CA GLN A 1 -14.07 30.80 -17.96
C GLN A 1 -13.64 29.35 -17.82
N VAL A 2 -12.48 29.06 -17.25
CA VAL A 2 -11.86 27.73 -17.37
C VAL A 2 -12.50 26.75 -16.39
N ASP A 3 -13.21 25.79 -16.97
CA ASP A 3 -13.73 24.55 -16.41
C ASP A 3 -12.55 23.68 -15.92
N ARG A 4 -12.63 23.13 -14.70
CA ARG A 4 -11.67 22.13 -14.21
C ARG A 4 -12.44 20.84 -13.99
N GLU A 5 -12.38 19.99 -15.00
CA GLU A 5 -13.03 18.68 -15.08
C GLU A 5 -12.78 17.84 -13.83
N GLY A 6 -13.88 17.49 -13.15
CA GLY A 6 -13.88 16.59 -12.01
C GLY A 6 -13.65 15.15 -12.46
N GLU A 7 -12.41 14.68 -12.38
CA GLU A 7 -12.12 13.26 -12.56
C GLU A 7 -12.49 12.47 -11.29
N THR A 8 -13.73 12.03 -11.24
CA THR A 8 -14.20 11.06 -10.25
C THR A 8 -13.77 9.67 -10.71
N LEU A 9 -12.65 9.17 -10.19
CA LEU A 9 -12.13 7.84 -10.52
C LEU A 9 -13.01 6.75 -9.87
N PHE A 10 -13.91 6.14 -10.65
CA PHE A 10 -14.69 4.98 -10.23
C PHE A 10 -13.80 3.72 -10.26
N ILE A 11 -13.28 3.32 -9.10
CA ILE A 11 -12.53 2.06 -8.96
C ILE A 11 -13.53 0.93 -8.65
N PRO A 12 -13.77 -0.02 -9.56
CA PRO A 12 -14.67 -1.15 -9.31
C PRO A 12 -14.01 -2.14 -8.34
N VAL A 13 -14.36 -2.06 -7.05
CA VAL A 13 -13.93 -3.04 -6.04
C VAL A 13 -14.85 -4.27 -6.09
N LYS A 14 -14.35 -5.41 -6.56
CA LYS A 14 -15.07 -6.69 -6.51
C LYS A 14 -14.97 -7.29 -5.10
N LEU A 15 -16.03 -7.15 -4.30
CA LEU A 15 -16.14 -7.81 -2.99
C LEU A 15 -16.38 -9.32 -3.17
N LYS A 16 -15.31 -10.12 -3.16
CA LYS A 16 -15.32 -11.52 -2.72
C LYS A 16 -14.58 -11.55 -1.37
N GLU A 17 -15.11 -12.27 -0.37
CA GLU A 17 -14.61 -12.44 1.02
C GLU A 17 -13.37 -11.61 1.40
N ARG A 18 -13.54 -10.60 2.28
CA ARG A 18 -12.50 -9.63 2.69
C ARG A 18 -11.20 -10.30 3.19
N GLN A 19 -10.27 -10.58 2.29
CA GLN A 19 -8.87 -10.90 2.59
C GLN A 19 -7.92 -9.73 2.26
N SER A 20 -8.46 -8.67 1.66
CA SER A 20 -7.78 -7.42 1.34
C SER A 20 -8.45 -6.21 1.99
N LEU A 21 -7.67 -5.15 2.15
CA LEU A 21 -8.10 -3.87 2.70
C LEU A 21 -7.49 -2.74 1.87
N VAL A 22 -8.25 -1.69 1.63
CA VAL A 22 -7.75 -0.46 1.00
C VAL A 22 -7.23 0.46 2.11
N VAL A 23 -5.94 0.78 2.09
CA VAL A 23 -5.36 1.67 3.10
C VAL A 23 -5.80 3.11 2.84
N PRO A 24 -6.11 3.88 3.89
CA PRO A 24 -6.55 5.25 3.73
C PRO A 24 -5.45 6.15 3.18
N LYS A 25 -5.86 7.30 2.63
CA LYS A 25 -5.02 8.35 2.01
C LYS A 25 -4.35 8.00 0.69
N LEU A 26 -3.76 6.81 0.58
CA LEU A 26 -3.10 6.37 -0.65
C LEU A 26 -4.01 5.51 -1.53
N GLY A 27 -5.10 4.96 -1.00
CA GLY A 27 -6.00 4.11 -1.76
C GLY A 27 -5.37 2.80 -2.26
N LEU A 28 -4.21 2.41 -1.70
CA LEU A 28 -3.55 1.16 -2.06
C LEU A 28 -4.33 -0.02 -1.49
N GLU A 29 -4.60 -1.01 -2.31
CA GLU A 29 -5.22 -2.25 -1.86
C GLU A 29 -4.12 -3.22 -1.42
N VAL A 30 -4.19 -3.64 -0.17
CA VAL A 30 -3.21 -4.53 0.46
C VAL A 30 -3.88 -5.80 0.98
N LYS A 31 -3.11 -6.88 1.04
CA LYS A 31 -3.50 -8.15 1.68
C LYS A 31 -2.40 -8.66 2.59
N ASN A 32 -2.75 -9.56 3.50
CA ASN A 32 -1.75 -10.26 4.30
C ASN A 32 -0.89 -11.15 3.39
N LEU A 33 0.37 -11.34 3.80
CA LEU A 33 1.27 -12.28 3.13
C LEU A 33 0.76 -13.71 3.31
N SER A 34 0.67 -14.44 2.20
CA SER A 34 0.49 -15.89 2.25
C SER A 34 1.77 -16.58 2.74
N GLU A 35 1.67 -17.84 3.15
CA GLU A 35 2.86 -18.64 3.50
C GLU A 35 3.86 -18.75 2.34
N GLU A 36 3.37 -18.73 1.10
CA GLU A 36 4.22 -18.70 -0.10
C GLU A 36 4.92 -17.35 -0.27
N ASP A 37 4.20 -16.23 -0.11
CA ASP A 37 4.80 -14.90 -0.14
C ASP A 37 5.90 -14.78 0.94
N LYS A 38 5.65 -15.26 2.17
CA LYS A 38 6.67 -15.23 3.23
C LYS A 38 7.97 -15.93 2.83
N LYS A 39 7.88 -17.03 2.07
CA LYS A 39 9.04 -17.77 1.55
C LYS A 39 9.73 -17.02 0.41
N ILE A 40 8.97 -16.51 -0.56
CA ILE A 40 9.49 -15.79 -1.72
C ILE A 40 10.26 -14.54 -1.27
N TYR A 41 9.62 -13.70 -0.45
CA TYR A 41 10.16 -12.43 0.00
C TYR A 41 11.08 -12.59 1.22
N LYS A 42 11.25 -13.81 1.76
CA LYS A 42 12.06 -14.14 2.94
C LYS A 42 11.76 -13.27 4.17
N ILE A 43 10.48 -12.97 4.37
CA ILE A 43 9.99 -12.14 5.48
C ILE A 43 8.87 -12.83 6.24
N LYS A 44 8.78 -12.54 7.53
CA LYS A 44 7.73 -13.10 8.40
C LYS A 44 6.51 -12.19 8.54
N LYS A 45 6.67 -10.90 8.22
CA LYS A 45 5.76 -9.80 8.55
C LYS A 45 5.69 -8.83 7.38
N GLY A 46 4.50 -8.26 7.16
CA GLY A 46 4.27 -7.28 6.08
C GLY A 46 2.91 -7.49 5.43
N VAL A 47 2.60 -6.61 4.49
CA VAL A 47 1.38 -6.71 3.66
C VAL A 47 1.73 -6.53 2.19
N LYS A 48 1.17 -7.37 1.34
CA LYS A 48 1.39 -7.32 -0.10
C LYS A 48 0.43 -6.35 -0.74
N ILE A 49 0.93 -5.47 -1.60
CA ILE A 49 0.13 -4.57 -2.42
C ILE A 49 -0.41 -5.36 -3.61
N ILE A 50 -1.73 -5.43 -3.75
CA ILE A 50 -2.41 -6.13 -4.85
C ILE A 50 -3.10 -5.16 -5.81
N GLY A 51 -3.42 -3.96 -5.35
CA GLY A 51 -4.06 -2.92 -6.14
C GLY A 51 -3.40 -1.57 -5.89
N VAL A 52 -3.18 -0.82 -6.97
CA VAL A 52 -2.55 0.50 -6.95
C VAL A 52 -3.48 1.44 -7.72
N PRO A 53 -3.88 2.58 -7.14
CA PRO A 53 -4.66 3.58 -7.86
C PRO A 53 -3.86 4.16 -9.03
N GLU A 54 -4.57 4.71 -10.01
CA GLU A 54 -3.96 5.15 -11.26
C GLU A 54 -2.84 6.19 -11.07
N GLY A 55 -3.03 7.14 -10.15
CA GLY A 55 -2.02 8.16 -9.81
C GLY A 55 -0.72 7.62 -9.20
N TYR A 56 -0.64 6.34 -8.85
CA TYR A 56 0.59 5.69 -8.35
C TYR A 56 1.03 4.51 -9.22
N ARG A 57 0.38 4.27 -10.36
CA ARG A 57 0.68 3.13 -11.25
C ARG A 57 2.09 3.21 -11.83
N GLU A 58 2.63 4.42 -11.99
CA GLU A 58 3.98 4.69 -12.52
C GLU A 58 5.11 4.27 -11.56
N HIS A 59 4.81 4.06 -10.27
CA HIS A 59 5.81 3.72 -9.25
C HIS A 59 6.02 2.20 -9.04
N ASP A 60 5.44 1.37 -9.90
CA ASP A 60 5.55 -0.11 -9.85
C ASP A 60 5.30 -0.69 -8.44
N LEU A 61 4.30 -0.15 -7.73
CA LEU A 61 4.00 -0.55 -6.35
C LEU A 61 3.34 -1.93 -6.25
N LYS A 62 2.75 -2.39 -7.36
CA LYS A 62 1.93 -3.59 -7.39
C LYS A 62 2.82 -4.82 -7.23
N GLY A 63 2.44 -5.71 -6.31
CA GLY A 63 3.22 -6.91 -6.02
C GLY A 63 4.36 -6.70 -5.03
N LYS A 64 4.67 -5.46 -4.63
CA LYS A 64 5.63 -5.21 -3.54
C LYS A 64 4.99 -5.43 -2.17
N VAL A 65 5.82 -5.63 -1.16
CA VAL A 65 5.41 -5.85 0.22
C VAL A 65 5.75 -4.64 1.09
N ILE A 66 4.75 -4.03 1.71
CA ILE A 66 4.98 -2.97 2.70
C ILE A 66 5.46 -3.62 3.99
N ILE A 67 6.66 -3.23 4.43
CA ILE A 67 7.29 -3.72 5.66
C ILE A 67 7.27 -2.68 6.78
N SER A 68 7.22 -1.39 6.44
CA SER A 68 7.11 -0.31 7.44
C SER A 68 6.48 0.97 6.90
N VAL A 69 5.87 1.73 7.79
CA VAL A 69 5.29 3.06 7.53
C VAL A 69 5.83 4.02 8.60
N ASN A 70 6.44 5.13 8.18
CA ASN A 70 7.08 6.13 9.06
C ASN A 70 8.08 5.55 10.08
N ARG A 71 8.77 4.47 9.70
CA ARG A 71 9.68 3.67 10.56
C ARG A 71 8.99 2.75 11.56
N GLU A 72 7.65 2.67 11.55
CA GLU A 72 6.88 1.68 12.31
C GLU A 72 6.67 0.43 11.46
N GLU A 73 6.95 -0.75 12.02
CA GLU A 73 6.78 -2.04 11.32
C GLU A 73 5.31 -2.36 11.04
N VAL A 74 5.04 -2.87 9.85
CA VAL A 74 3.71 -3.36 9.45
C VAL A 74 3.72 -4.89 9.54
N LYS A 75 2.90 -5.48 10.41
CA LYS A 75 2.85 -6.95 10.54
C LYS A 75 1.72 -7.58 9.74
N ASN A 76 0.61 -6.87 9.62
CA ASN A 76 -0.62 -7.33 8.99
C ASN A 76 -1.44 -6.15 8.42
N ILE A 77 -2.55 -6.47 7.76
CA ILE A 77 -3.47 -5.49 7.17
C ILE A 77 -4.07 -4.50 8.18
N GLN A 78 -4.25 -4.87 9.45
CA GLN A 78 -4.78 -3.99 10.48
C GLN A 78 -3.74 -2.95 10.92
N ASP A 79 -2.48 -3.36 11.06
CA ASP A 79 -1.36 -2.44 11.32
C ASP A 79 -1.22 -1.46 10.16
N ALA A 80 -1.25 -1.95 8.93
CA ALA A 80 -1.21 -1.10 7.74
C ALA A 80 -2.34 -0.06 7.78
N ASN A 81 -3.59 -0.50 7.96
CA ASN A 81 -4.73 0.38 8.05
C ASN A 81 -4.55 1.45 9.14
N THR A 82 -4.11 1.04 10.34
CA THR A 82 -3.91 1.92 11.49
C THR A 82 -2.80 2.94 11.25
N LEU A 83 -1.65 2.50 10.75
CA LEU A 83 -0.49 3.36 10.49
C LEU A 83 -0.80 4.38 9.40
N PHE A 84 -1.42 3.95 8.29
CA PHE A 84 -1.84 4.86 7.22
C PHE A 84 -2.93 5.84 7.69
N SER A 85 -3.85 5.41 8.57
CA SER A 85 -4.88 6.27 9.16
C SER A 85 -4.27 7.37 10.04
N LYS A 86 -3.25 7.04 10.82
CA LYS A 86 -2.56 7.94 11.75
C LYS A 86 -1.63 8.94 11.06
N LEU A 87 -1.38 8.79 9.77
CA LEU A 87 -0.48 9.70 9.07
C LEU A 87 -0.98 11.15 9.22
N PRO A 88 -0.08 12.14 9.28
CA PRO A 88 -0.48 13.54 9.20
C PRO A 88 -1.05 13.85 7.82
N ARG A 89 -1.98 14.80 7.72
CA ARG A 89 -2.56 15.24 6.43
C ARG A 89 -1.67 16.24 5.67
N TYR A 90 -0.75 16.90 6.38
CA TYR A 90 0.06 18.02 5.85
C TYR A 90 1.57 17.83 6.07
N ARG A 91 2.03 16.62 6.39
CA ARG A 91 3.45 16.33 6.64
C ARG A 91 3.89 15.13 5.81
N LYS A 92 5.08 15.26 5.24
CA LYS A 92 5.77 14.20 4.50
C LYS A 92 5.75 12.90 5.30
N SER A 93 5.18 11.89 4.70
CA SER A 93 5.15 10.53 5.23
C SER A 93 5.96 9.64 4.30
N SER A 94 6.41 8.52 4.83
CA SER A 94 7.17 7.56 4.03
C SER A 94 6.80 6.14 4.39
N PHE A 95 6.80 5.23 3.43
CA PHE A 95 6.70 3.80 3.70
C PHE A 95 7.82 3.07 2.98
N THR A 96 8.23 1.94 3.55
CA THR A 96 9.23 1.08 2.96
C THR A 96 8.55 -0.15 2.38
N THR A 97 8.85 -0.41 1.12
CA THR A 97 8.44 -1.62 0.41
C THR A 97 9.62 -2.55 0.22
N LEU A 98 9.32 -3.82 0.02
CA LEU A 98 10.24 -4.89 -0.31
C LEU A 98 9.73 -5.57 -1.58
N ASP A 99 10.60 -5.72 -2.57
CA ASP A 99 10.28 -6.47 -3.79
C ASP A 99 10.61 -7.97 -3.64
N ALA A 100 10.28 -8.76 -4.67
CA ALA A 100 10.54 -10.21 -4.66
C ALA A 100 12.04 -10.56 -4.74
N LYS A 101 12.90 -9.60 -5.14
CA LYS A 101 14.36 -9.76 -5.18
C LYS A 101 15.01 -9.49 -3.83
N GLY A 102 14.27 -8.92 -2.88
CA GLY A 102 14.75 -8.53 -1.56
C GLY A 102 15.25 -7.08 -1.50
N GLU A 103 15.03 -6.30 -2.55
CA GLU A 103 15.36 -4.88 -2.61
C GLU A 103 14.36 -4.08 -1.78
N ARG A 104 14.88 -3.18 -0.95
CA ARG A 104 14.09 -2.32 -0.07
C ARG A 104 14.03 -0.92 -0.63
N GLU A 105 12.82 -0.45 -0.90
CA GLU A 105 12.60 0.88 -1.46
C GLU A 105 11.79 1.72 -0.48
N ARG A 106 12.31 2.91 -0.15
CA ARG A 106 11.61 3.87 0.70
C ARG A 106 10.94 4.93 -0.17
N ILE A 107 9.64 5.02 -0.06
CA ILE A 107 8.80 5.94 -0.83
C ILE A 107 8.37 7.07 0.08
N ILE A 108 8.52 8.31 -0.38
CA ILE A 108 8.16 9.53 0.36
C ILE A 108 7.01 10.19 -0.39
N PHE A 109 5.98 10.60 0.34
CA PHE A 109 4.78 11.24 -0.19
C PHE A 109 4.37 12.39 0.74
N GLN A 110 3.69 13.39 0.19
CA GLN A 110 3.24 14.59 0.89
C GLN A 110 1.72 14.73 0.79
#